data_AF-A0A2D5VTJ5-F1
#
_entry.id   AF-A0A2D5VTJ5-F1
#
_cell.length_a   1.000
_cell.length_b   1.000
_cell.length_c   1.000
_cell.angle_alpha   90.00
_cell.angle_beta   90.00
_cell.angle_gamma   90.00
#
_symmetry.space_group_name_H-M   'P 1'
#
loop_
_entity.id
_entity.type
_entity.pdbx_description
1 polymer ?
#
loop_
_entity_poly.entity_id
_entity_poly.type
_entity_poly.pdbx_seq_one_letter_code
_entity_poly.pdbx_strand_id
1 'polypeptide(L)'
;MQLDGKLQTPNRLVYNIDLYNTPKQTITNLKAGGRIVICYFSAGTWEDWRSDAQAYPTAALGKALPDWPGERWLDYRRDDVRQLLAKRLDLAVDKGCDAVDPDNVDGYSNDNGLSLTEAEQIDFNRWLASEAHSRDLSIGLKNAVELLPELGDYFDFAINESCYRYNECDGYSHMRSQGKPIFIAEYRTLNTSLCSRAANSGFRLQFFKVSLKGVGVPCD
;
A
#
# COMPACT_ATOMS: atom_id res chain seq x y z
N MET A 1 10.48 -0.78 1.41
CA MET A 1 9.57 0.35 1.58
C MET A 1 10.31 1.49 2.27
N GLN A 2 10.15 2.73 1.80
CA GLN A 2 10.57 3.94 2.49
C GLN A 2 9.63 5.07 2.05
N LEU A 3 8.76 5.54 2.94
CA LEU A 3 7.66 6.45 2.62
C LEU A 3 7.90 7.89 3.10
N ASP A 4 8.93 8.11 3.92
CA ASP A 4 9.27 9.43 4.44
C ASP A 4 10.80 9.64 4.46
N GLY A 5 11.20 10.89 4.69
CA GLY A 5 12.58 11.33 4.77
C GLY A 5 13.29 11.34 3.40
N LYS A 6 14.61 11.56 3.45
CA LYS A 6 15.44 11.51 2.23
C LYS A 6 15.53 10.06 1.74
N LEU A 7 14.99 9.81 0.55
CA LEU A 7 15.02 8.48 -0.06
C LEU A 7 16.44 7.94 -0.16
N GLN A 8 16.64 6.72 0.33
CA GLN A 8 17.88 5.97 0.19
C GLN A 8 17.71 4.93 -0.93
N THR A 9 18.79 4.67 -1.67
CA THR A 9 18.77 3.76 -2.83
C THR A 9 19.72 2.56 -2.65
N PRO A 10 19.52 1.70 -1.63
CA PRO A 10 20.33 0.48 -1.47
C PRO A 10 20.12 -0.45 -2.66
N ASN A 11 21.09 -1.30 -3.01
CA ASN A 11 20.94 -2.24 -4.14
C ASN A 11 19.80 -3.25 -3.89
N ARG A 12 18.60 -2.95 -4.39
CA ARG A 12 17.36 -3.75 -4.28
C ARG A 12 16.68 -3.81 -5.63
N LEU A 13 15.95 -4.88 -5.92
CA LEU A 13 15.18 -4.98 -7.16
C LEU A 13 13.92 -4.10 -7.11
N VAL A 14 13.20 -4.11 -5.99
CA VAL A 14 11.90 -3.46 -5.81
C VAL A 14 12.02 -2.31 -4.81
N TYR A 15 11.46 -1.15 -5.16
CA TYR A 15 11.34 0.02 -4.30
C TYR A 15 9.87 0.35 -4.12
N ASN A 16 9.40 0.34 -2.88
CA ASN A 16 8.10 0.91 -2.52
C ASN A 16 8.33 2.28 -1.86
N ILE A 17 7.88 3.35 -2.51
CA ILE A 17 8.20 4.75 -2.20
C ILE A 17 6.97 5.64 -2.34
N ASP A 18 6.95 6.76 -1.64
CA ASP A 18 5.82 7.69 -1.65
C ASP A 18 5.61 8.35 -3.03
N LEU A 19 4.38 8.27 -3.54
CA LEU A 19 3.98 8.80 -4.84
C LEU A 19 4.19 10.30 -4.95
N TYR A 20 3.90 11.08 -3.92
CA TYR A 20 3.93 12.55 -3.98
C TYR A 20 5.33 13.09 -3.71
N ASN A 21 5.95 12.61 -2.64
CA ASN A 21 7.22 13.10 -2.10
C ASN A 21 8.42 12.66 -2.94
N THR A 22 8.26 11.64 -3.79
CA THR A 22 9.32 11.21 -4.72
C THR A 22 9.23 11.98 -6.04
N PRO A 23 10.29 12.71 -6.46
CA PRO A 23 10.34 13.34 -7.77
C PRO A 23 10.36 12.31 -8.91
N LYS A 24 9.70 12.64 -10.04
CA LYS A 24 9.71 11.84 -11.27
C LYS A 24 11.12 11.43 -11.72
N GLN A 25 12.07 12.36 -11.65
CA GLN A 25 13.47 12.07 -12.03
C GLN A 25 14.10 10.96 -11.19
N THR A 26 13.75 10.86 -9.90
CA THR A 26 14.24 9.79 -9.02
C THR A 26 13.71 8.44 -9.48
N ILE A 27 12.43 8.37 -9.86
CA ILE A 27 11.80 7.17 -10.41
C ILE A 27 12.46 6.79 -11.74
N THR A 28 12.62 7.74 -12.66
CA THR A 28 13.33 7.53 -13.93
C THR A 28 14.74 6.94 -13.72
N ASN A 29 15.50 7.44 -12.75
CA ASN A 29 16.84 6.94 -12.45
C ASN A 29 16.82 5.51 -11.89
N LEU A 30 15.86 5.19 -11.02
CA LEU A 30 15.67 3.82 -10.53
C LEU A 30 15.31 2.88 -11.70
N LYS A 31 14.37 3.28 -12.55
CA LYS A 31 13.95 2.53 -13.73
C LYS A 31 15.11 2.27 -14.71
N ALA A 32 15.95 3.28 -14.97
CA ALA A 32 17.14 3.14 -15.81
C ALA A 32 18.15 2.12 -15.25
N GLY A 33 18.15 1.91 -13.93
CA GLY A 33 18.91 0.87 -13.25
C GLY A 33 18.24 -0.51 -13.23
N GLY A 34 17.17 -0.73 -13.99
CA GLY A 34 16.42 -2.00 -14.05
C GLY A 34 15.60 -2.30 -12.80
N ARG A 35 15.23 -1.27 -12.03
CA ARG A 35 14.47 -1.44 -10.78
C ARG A 35 12.97 -1.40 -11.05
N ILE A 36 12.21 -2.07 -10.19
CA ILE A 36 10.74 -2.02 -10.14
C ILE A 36 10.33 -0.99 -9.10
N VAL A 37 9.47 -0.06 -9.47
CA VAL A 37 9.00 1.03 -8.59
C VAL A 37 7.52 0.88 -8.30
N ILE A 38 7.21 0.63 -7.02
CA ILE A 38 5.86 0.65 -6.44
C ILE A 38 5.66 2.03 -5.81
N CYS A 39 4.57 2.71 -6.19
CA CYS A 39 4.25 4.03 -5.69
C CYS A 39 3.12 3.97 -4.67
N TYR A 40 3.44 4.33 -3.43
CA TYR A 40 2.52 4.42 -2.30
C TYR A 40 1.65 5.67 -2.38
N PHE A 41 0.36 5.52 -2.08
CA PHE A 41 -0.51 6.63 -1.70
C PHE A 41 -1.63 6.09 -0.81
N SER A 42 -2.21 6.89 0.08
CA SER A 42 -3.40 6.45 0.80
C SER A 42 -4.64 6.51 -0.10
N ALA A 43 -5.40 5.42 -0.17
CA ALA A 43 -6.65 5.37 -0.91
C ALA A 43 -7.89 5.43 -0.01
N GLY A 44 -7.81 4.87 1.20
CA GLY A 44 -8.91 4.91 2.16
C GLY A 44 -8.89 6.08 3.14
N THR A 45 -7.83 6.91 3.12
CA THR A 45 -7.75 8.12 3.94
C THR A 45 -7.35 9.34 3.12
N TRP A 46 -7.72 10.49 3.65
CA TRP A 46 -7.30 11.82 3.23
C TRP A 46 -6.18 12.31 4.15
N GLU A 47 -5.17 12.95 3.56
CA GLU A 47 -3.96 13.42 4.22
C GLU A 47 -3.81 14.93 3.94
N ASP A 48 -3.84 15.78 4.97
CA ASP A 48 -3.93 17.24 4.82
C ASP A 48 -2.71 17.89 4.13
N TRP A 49 -1.59 17.17 4.13
CA TRP A 49 -0.32 17.60 3.56
C TRP A 49 -0.15 17.28 2.08
N ARG A 50 -1.09 16.53 1.47
CA ARG A 50 -1.03 16.21 0.03
C ARG A 50 -1.43 17.42 -0.80
N SER A 51 -0.78 17.57 -1.96
CA SER A 51 -1.05 18.72 -2.84
C SER A 51 -2.47 18.72 -3.42
N ASP A 52 -3.16 17.57 -3.43
CA ASP A 52 -4.55 17.43 -3.86
C ASP A 52 -5.56 17.51 -2.71
N ALA A 53 -5.11 17.71 -1.46
CA ALA A 53 -5.96 17.65 -0.27
C ALA A 53 -7.16 18.61 -0.33
N GLN A 54 -6.95 19.82 -0.87
CA GLN A 54 -7.98 20.86 -0.98
C GLN A 54 -9.06 20.55 -2.04
N ALA A 55 -8.84 19.55 -2.91
CA ALA A 55 -9.83 19.14 -3.90
C ALA A 55 -10.88 18.18 -3.33
N TYR A 56 -10.60 17.55 -2.19
CA TYR A 56 -11.54 16.62 -1.55
C TYR A 56 -12.69 17.38 -0.88
N PRO A 57 -13.95 16.95 -1.07
CA PRO A 57 -15.08 17.55 -0.39
C PRO A 57 -14.99 17.26 1.12
N THR A 58 -15.17 18.26 1.96
CA THR A 58 -15.14 18.09 3.43
C THR A 58 -16.17 17.07 3.90
N ALA A 59 -17.29 16.92 3.19
CA ALA A 59 -18.33 15.94 3.48
C ALA A 59 -17.91 14.48 3.25
N ALA A 60 -16.80 14.22 2.54
CA ALA A 60 -16.24 12.88 2.40
C ALA A 60 -15.33 12.49 3.58
N LEU A 61 -15.01 13.41 4.49
CA LEU A 61 -14.03 13.17 5.54
C LEU A 61 -14.70 12.58 6.79
N GLY A 62 -14.30 11.36 7.13
CA GLY A 62 -14.68 10.65 8.35
C GLY A 62 -13.87 11.07 9.58
N LYS A 63 -13.73 10.15 10.53
CA LYS A 63 -12.94 10.33 11.75
C LYS A 63 -11.46 10.46 11.43
N ALA A 64 -10.75 11.21 12.27
CA ALA A 64 -9.30 11.29 12.23
C ALA A 64 -8.68 9.96 12.67
N LEU A 65 -7.54 9.60 12.08
CA LEU A 65 -6.75 8.46 12.53
C LEU A 65 -6.01 8.87 13.81
N PRO A 66 -6.16 8.14 14.95
CA PRO A 66 -5.57 8.55 16.22
C PRO A 66 -4.05 8.71 16.19
N ASP A 67 -3.37 7.84 15.45
CA ASP A 67 -1.90 7.76 15.42
C ASP A 67 -1.27 8.62 14.31
N TRP A 68 -2.09 9.21 13.42
CA TRP A 68 -1.63 9.93 12.22
C TRP A 68 -2.28 11.32 12.15
N PRO A 69 -1.67 12.35 12.78
CA PRO A 69 -2.21 13.71 12.77
C PRO A 69 -2.32 14.28 11.36
N GLY A 70 -3.47 14.89 11.04
CA GLY A 70 -3.76 15.41 9.70
C GLY A 70 -4.37 14.38 8.74
N GLU A 71 -4.55 13.14 9.19
CA GLU A 71 -5.12 12.05 8.41
C GLU A 71 -6.54 11.70 8.86
N ARG A 72 -7.44 11.45 7.90
CA ARG A 72 -8.85 11.14 8.16
C ARG A 72 -9.37 10.06 7.22
N TRP A 73 -10.23 9.19 7.71
CA TRP A 73 -10.95 8.23 6.87
C TRP A 73 -11.73 8.93 5.75
N LEU A 74 -11.87 8.25 4.61
CA LEU A 74 -12.44 8.83 3.40
C LEU A 74 -13.66 8.03 2.94
N ASP A 75 -14.73 8.71 2.57
CA ASP A 75 -15.92 8.08 1.97
C ASP A 75 -15.68 7.78 0.50
N TYR A 76 -15.06 6.63 0.24
CA TYR A 76 -14.69 6.15 -1.10
C TYR A 76 -15.88 5.66 -1.96
N ARG A 77 -17.11 5.72 -1.43
CA ARG A 77 -18.33 5.40 -2.20
C ARG A 77 -18.72 6.54 -3.13
N ARG A 78 -18.21 7.73 -2.87
CA ARG A 78 -18.53 8.94 -3.63
C ARG A 78 -17.76 8.97 -4.94
N ASP A 79 -18.46 9.35 -6.01
CA ASP A 79 -17.85 9.49 -7.35
C ASP A 79 -16.77 10.58 -7.38
N ASP A 80 -16.97 11.70 -6.67
CA ASP A 80 -15.98 12.78 -6.61
C ASP A 80 -14.67 12.35 -5.92
N VAL A 81 -14.77 11.51 -4.89
CA VAL A 81 -13.61 10.86 -4.26
C VAL A 81 -12.93 9.88 -5.22
N ARG A 82 -13.69 9.02 -5.89
CA ARG A 82 -13.14 8.05 -6.87
C ARG A 82 -12.44 8.76 -8.02
N GLN A 83 -12.97 9.89 -8.51
CA GLN A 83 -12.31 10.70 -9.54
C GLN A 83 -10.98 11.29 -9.06
N LEU A 84 -10.87 11.69 -7.80
CA LEU A 84 -9.61 12.17 -7.23
C LEU A 84 -8.59 11.04 -7.07
N LEU A 85 -9.02 9.86 -6.62
CA LEU A 85 -8.16 8.68 -6.52
C LEU A 85 -7.69 8.19 -7.90
N ALA A 86 -8.55 8.24 -8.93
CA ALA A 86 -8.17 7.95 -10.31
C ALA A 86 -7.06 8.90 -10.80
N LYS A 87 -7.10 10.19 -10.42
CA LYS A 87 -5.99 11.13 -10.71
C LYS A 87 -4.68 10.78 -10.00
N ARG A 88 -4.73 10.13 -8.82
CA ARG A 88 -3.53 9.61 -8.16
C ARG A 88 -2.91 8.45 -8.96
N LEU A 89 -3.75 7.59 -9.54
CA LEU A 89 -3.29 6.55 -10.46
C LEU A 89 -2.71 7.15 -11.75
N ASP A 90 -3.36 8.17 -12.33
CA ASP A 90 -2.82 8.91 -13.49
C ASP A 90 -1.45 9.53 -13.18
N LEU A 91 -1.28 10.08 -11.97
CA LEU A 91 0.01 10.61 -11.50
C LEU A 91 1.07 9.51 -11.37
N ALA A 92 0.70 8.31 -10.92
CA ALA A 92 1.61 7.17 -10.86
C ALA A 92 2.09 6.76 -12.25
N VAL A 93 1.20 6.73 -13.25
CA VAL A 93 1.55 6.51 -14.66
C VAL A 93 2.49 7.61 -15.15
N ASP A 94 2.16 8.89 -14.97
CA ASP A 94 3.00 10.00 -15.43
C ASP A 94 4.40 9.92 -14.81
N LYS A 95 4.49 9.57 -13.53
CA LYS A 95 5.77 9.43 -12.83
C LYS A 95 6.58 8.20 -13.24
N GLY A 96 5.98 7.25 -13.96
CA GLY A 96 6.63 6.03 -14.45
C GLY A 96 6.71 4.91 -13.41
N CYS A 97 5.76 4.85 -12.48
CA CYS A 97 5.61 3.74 -11.55
C CYS A 97 5.27 2.45 -12.30
N ASP A 98 5.77 1.31 -11.83
CA ASP A 98 5.37 -0.02 -12.33
C ASP A 98 4.12 -0.55 -11.65
N ALA A 99 3.91 -0.10 -10.40
CA ALA A 99 2.83 -0.57 -9.57
C ALA A 99 2.43 0.49 -8.54
N VAL A 100 1.31 0.26 -7.88
CA VAL A 100 0.84 1.09 -6.76
C VAL A 100 0.60 0.29 -5.50
N ASP A 101 0.78 0.95 -4.36
CA ASP A 101 0.49 0.46 -3.00
C ASP A 101 -0.55 1.39 -2.35
N PRO A 102 -1.85 1.17 -2.61
CA PRO A 102 -2.92 1.98 -2.06
C PRO A 102 -3.17 1.60 -0.58
N ASP A 103 -2.94 2.53 0.33
CA ASP A 103 -3.06 2.29 1.77
C ASP A 103 -4.48 2.49 2.32
N ASN A 104 -4.69 2.00 3.55
CA ASN A 104 -5.90 2.14 4.33
C ASN A 104 -7.15 1.55 3.64
N VAL A 105 -6.97 0.45 2.90
CA VAL A 105 -8.02 -0.26 2.15
C VAL A 105 -8.78 -1.30 3.00
N ASP A 106 -8.88 -1.02 4.30
CA ASP A 106 -9.52 -1.79 5.38
C ASP A 106 -10.36 -0.90 6.31
N GLY A 107 -10.81 0.27 5.83
CA GLY A 107 -11.56 1.23 6.64
C GLY A 107 -12.85 0.69 7.27
N TYR A 108 -13.49 -0.32 6.68
CA TYR A 108 -14.69 -0.96 7.25
C TYR A 108 -14.47 -1.62 8.62
N SER A 109 -13.26 -2.11 8.89
CA SER A 109 -12.90 -2.76 10.16
C SER A 109 -12.38 -1.77 11.21
N ASN A 110 -12.38 -0.48 10.88
CA ASN A 110 -11.89 0.61 11.73
C ASN A 110 -13.02 1.54 12.19
N ASP A 111 -12.79 2.32 13.24
CA ASP A 111 -13.70 3.39 13.67
C ASP A 111 -13.64 4.59 12.70
N ASN A 112 -14.23 4.42 11.52
CA ASN A 112 -14.11 5.36 10.40
C ASN A 112 -15.06 6.57 10.49
N GLY A 113 -16.16 6.47 11.26
CA GLY A 113 -17.17 7.53 11.39
C GLY A 113 -18.02 7.78 10.13
N LEU A 114 -17.99 6.87 9.17
CA LEU A 114 -18.71 6.92 7.89
C LEU A 114 -19.66 5.71 7.70
N SER A 115 -19.64 4.78 8.66
CA SER A 115 -20.39 3.52 8.62
C SER A 115 -20.09 2.67 7.37
N LEU A 116 -18.82 2.68 6.93
CA LEU A 116 -18.35 1.83 5.84
C LEU A 116 -18.55 0.36 6.19
N THR A 117 -19.10 -0.39 5.25
CA THR A 117 -19.37 -1.82 5.36
C THR A 117 -18.32 -2.65 4.63
N GLU A 118 -18.25 -3.94 4.96
CA GLU A 118 -17.36 -4.89 4.28
C GLU A 118 -17.64 -4.96 2.76
N ALA A 119 -18.91 -4.96 2.37
CA ALA A 119 -19.32 -5.01 0.96
C ALA A 119 -18.86 -3.75 0.19
N GLU A 120 -18.95 -2.58 0.81
CA GLU A 120 -18.46 -1.32 0.22
C GLU A 120 -16.93 -1.31 0.12
N GLN A 121 -16.21 -1.91 1.08
CA GLN A 121 -14.75 -2.07 1.00
C GLN A 121 -14.36 -3.02 -0.14
N ILE A 122 -15.04 -4.15 -0.30
CA ILE A 122 -14.79 -5.09 -1.39
C ILE A 122 -15.03 -4.42 -2.75
N ASP A 123 -16.15 -3.69 -2.90
CA ASP A 123 -16.44 -2.93 -4.13
C ASP A 123 -15.34 -1.90 -4.43
N PHE A 124 -14.94 -1.13 -3.42
CA PHE A 124 -13.88 -0.13 -3.57
C PHE A 124 -12.52 -0.76 -3.94
N ASN A 125 -12.13 -1.84 -3.29
CA ASN A 125 -10.86 -2.51 -3.55
C ASN A 125 -10.83 -3.15 -4.95
N ARG A 126 -11.95 -3.72 -5.42
CA ARG A 126 -12.09 -4.21 -6.81
C ARG A 126 -12.03 -3.07 -7.82
N TRP A 127 -12.67 -1.95 -7.51
CA TRP A 127 -12.60 -0.73 -8.34
C TRP A 127 -11.16 -0.21 -8.45
N LEU A 128 -10.42 -0.10 -7.34
CA LEU A 128 -9.01 0.31 -7.35
C LEU A 128 -8.15 -0.61 -8.23
N ALA A 129 -8.33 -1.93 -8.10
CA ALA A 129 -7.58 -2.88 -8.91
C ALA A 129 -7.89 -2.73 -10.41
N SER A 130 -9.18 -2.64 -10.76
CA SER A 130 -9.60 -2.42 -12.14
C SER A 130 -9.04 -1.10 -12.73
N GLU A 131 -9.00 -0.03 -11.94
CA GLU A 131 -8.47 1.27 -12.38
C GLU A 131 -6.95 1.27 -12.52
N ALA A 132 -6.23 0.53 -11.67
CA ALA A 132 -4.78 0.36 -11.82
C ALA A 132 -4.46 -0.47 -13.07
N HIS A 133 -5.14 -1.60 -13.26
CA HIS A 133 -4.93 -2.46 -14.42
C HIS A 133 -5.28 -1.79 -15.75
N SER A 134 -6.33 -0.95 -15.80
CA SER A 134 -6.68 -0.19 -17.01
C SER A 134 -5.61 0.84 -17.41
N ARG A 135 -4.65 1.11 -16.52
CA ARG A 135 -3.52 2.02 -16.68
C ARG A 135 -2.18 1.28 -16.81
N ASP A 136 -2.21 -0.04 -17.00
CA ASP A 136 -1.04 -0.91 -17.05
C ASP A 136 -0.18 -0.86 -15.76
N LEU A 137 -0.78 -0.54 -14.62
CA LEU A 137 -0.13 -0.60 -13.31
C LEU A 137 -0.47 -1.91 -12.60
N SER A 138 0.53 -2.58 -12.04
CA SER A 138 0.25 -3.61 -11.03
C SER A 138 -0.24 -2.98 -9.72
N ILE A 139 -0.94 -3.75 -8.91
CA ILE A 139 -1.52 -3.26 -7.65
C ILE A 139 -1.32 -4.25 -6.50
N GLY A 140 -0.96 -3.72 -5.34
CA GLY A 140 -0.83 -4.46 -4.09
C GLY A 140 -2.08 -4.34 -3.22
N LEU A 141 -2.52 -5.44 -2.61
CA LEU A 141 -3.46 -5.36 -1.49
C LEU A 141 -2.67 -5.08 -0.21
N LYS A 142 -2.94 -3.94 0.42
CA LYS A 142 -2.33 -3.53 1.68
C LYS A 142 -3.18 -4.04 2.84
N ASN A 143 -2.62 -4.91 3.68
CA ASN A 143 -3.32 -5.54 4.80
C ASN A 143 -4.65 -6.20 4.34
N ALA A 144 -5.79 -5.84 4.95
CA ALA A 144 -7.12 -6.34 4.60
C ALA A 144 -7.21 -7.87 4.44
N VAL A 145 -6.57 -8.61 5.34
CA VAL A 145 -6.35 -10.06 5.23
C VAL A 145 -7.66 -10.83 5.16
N GLU A 146 -8.65 -10.37 5.92
CA GLU A 146 -9.99 -10.94 6.01
C GLU A 146 -10.73 -10.89 4.67
N LEU A 147 -10.37 -9.97 3.77
CA LEU A 147 -10.99 -9.79 2.47
C LEU A 147 -10.32 -10.60 1.35
N LEU A 148 -9.20 -11.27 1.63
CA LEU A 148 -8.46 -12.07 0.64
C LEU A 148 -9.29 -13.14 -0.08
N PRO A 149 -10.28 -13.82 0.54
CA PRO A 149 -11.15 -14.74 -0.19
C PRO A 149 -11.91 -14.09 -1.34
N GLU A 150 -12.25 -12.79 -1.22
CA GLU A 150 -13.02 -12.03 -2.20
C GLU A 150 -12.14 -11.20 -3.15
N LEU A 151 -10.91 -10.87 -2.71
CA LEU A 151 -10.03 -9.91 -3.39
C LEU A 151 -8.74 -10.52 -3.94
N GLY A 152 -8.29 -11.67 -3.43
CA GLY A 152 -6.96 -12.21 -3.73
C GLY A 152 -6.66 -12.38 -5.22
N ASP A 153 -7.67 -12.65 -6.04
CA ASP A 153 -7.53 -12.79 -7.50
C ASP A 153 -7.36 -11.45 -8.23
N TYR A 154 -7.85 -10.34 -7.67
CA TYR A 154 -7.86 -9.01 -8.29
C TYR A 154 -6.53 -8.26 -8.13
N PHE A 155 -5.66 -8.69 -7.21
CA PHE A 155 -4.39 -8.00 -6.90
C PHE A 155 -3.18 -8.79 -7.37
N ASP A 156 -2.08 -8.12 -7.72
CA ASP A 156 -0.87 -8.73 -8.29
C ASP A 156 0.13 -9.17 -7.21
N PHE A 157 0.09 -8.51 -6.07
CA PHE A 157 0.90 -8.78 -4.89
C PHE A 157 0.17 -8.32 -3.62
N ALA A 158 0.75 -8.58 -2.46
CA ALA A 158 0.27 -7.98 -1.21
C ALA A 158 1.42 -7.36 -0.43
N ILE A 159 1.08 -6.32 0.34
CA ILE A 159 1.96 -5.70 1.33
C ILE A 159 1.25 -5.84 2.67
N ASN A 160 1.92 -6.43 3.64
CA ASN A 160 1.36 -6.60 4.97
C ASN A 160 2.30 -6.04 6.04
N GLU A 161 1.69 -5.41 7.03
CA GLU A 161 2.38 -4.90 8.20
C GLU A 161 2.13 -5.80 9.40
N SER A 162 3.16 -6.57 9.75
CA SER A 162 3.25 -7.37 10.97
C SER A 162 2.39 -8.65 11.02
N CYS A 163 2.23 -9.39 9.91
CA CYS A 163 1.42 -10.62 9.92
C CYS A 163 1.91 -11.66 10.93
N TYR A 164 3.20 -11.71 11.23
CA TYR A 164 3.72 -12.66 12.22
C TYR A 164 3.42 -12.20 13.66
N ARG A 165 3.21 -10.90 13.87
CA ARG A 165 2.75 -10.36 15.15
C ARG A 165 1.28 -10.69 15.39
N TYR A 166 0.45 -10.57 14.36
CA TYR A 166 -1.00 -10.77 14.43
C TYR A 166 -1.44 -12.20 14.09
N ASN A 167 -0.51 -13.08 13.72
CA ASN A 167 -0.76 -14.47 13.35
C ASN A 167 -1.77 -14.60 12.18
N GLU A 168 -1.58 -13.77 11.16
CA GLU A 168 -2.48 -13.65 10.00
C GLU A 168 -1.79 -13.99 8.67
N CYS A 169 -0.51 -14.41 8.70
CA CYS A 169 0.26 -14.68 7.47
C CYS A 169 -0.37 -15.77 6.59
N ASP A 170 -1.09 -16.74 7.19
CA ASP A 170 -1.71 -17.86 6.47
C ASP A 170 -2.87 -17.41 5.56
N GLY A 171 -3.43 -16.21 5.80
CA GLY A 171 -4.44 -15.61 4.92
C GLY A 171 -3.96 -15.44 3.48
N TYR A 172 -2.65 -15.24 3.27
CA TYR A 172 -2.05 -15.06 1.94
C TYR A 172 -1.79 -16.36 1.18
N SER A 173 -2.21 -17.52 1.71
CA SER A 173 -1.96 -18.84 1.10
C SER A 173 -2.46 -18.95 -0.34
N HIS A 174 -3.66 -18.42 -0.63
CA HIS A 174 -4.24 -18.43 -1.98
C HIS A 174 -3.37 -17.64 -2.97
N MET A 175 -3.07 -16.37 -2.67
CA MET A 175 -2.22 -15.52 -3.52
C MET A 175 -0.84 -16.14 -3.73
N ARG A 176 -0.24 -16.72 -2.68
CA ARG A 176 1.03 -17.43 -2.79
C ARG A 176 0.95 -18.66 -3.70
N SER A 177 -0.14 -19.41 -3.66
CA SER A 177 -0.32 -20.57 -4.54
C SER A 177 -0.37 -20.18 -6.02
N GLN A 178 -0.74 -18.94 -6.31
CA GLN A 178 -0.71 -18.33 -7.65
C GLN A 178 0.65 -17.73 -8.02
N GLY A 179 1.66 -17.84 -7.15
CA GLY A 179 2.99 -17.25 -7.36
C GLY A 179 3.06 -15.73 -7.13
N LYS A 180 2.01 -15.12 -6.56
CA LYS A 180 1.98 -13.68 -6.29
C LYS A 180 2.96 -13.32 -5.16
N PRO A 181 3.80 -12.28 -5.32
CA PRO A 181 4.70 -11.84 -4.26
C PRO A 181 3.92 -11.33 -3.04
N ILE A 182 4.40 -11.65 -1.85
CA ILE A 182 3.84 -11.11 -0.60
C ILE A 182 4.99 -10.47 0.19
N PHE A 183 4.94 -9.14 0.33
CA PHE A 183 5.92 -8.34 1.03
C PHE A 183 5.47 -8.13 2.48
N ILE A 184 6.31 -8.53 3.44
CA ILE A 184 6.00 -8.40 4.87
C ILE A 184 6.93 -7.35 5.48
N ALA A 185 6.34 -6.36 6.14
CA ALA A 185 7.01 -5.36 6.94
C ALA A 185 6.79 -5.66 8.43
N GLU A 186 7.87 -5.89 9.18
CA GLU A 186 7.82 -6.13 10.62
C GLU A 186 8.42 -4.96 11.40
N TYR A 187 7.65 -4.37 12.31
CA TYR A 187 8.09 -3.21 13.11
C TYR A 187 8.76 -3.62 14.42
N ARG A 188 9.87 -4.34 14.30
CA ARG A 188 10.67 -4.86 15.42
C ARG A 188 12.13 -5.06 15.01
N THR A 189 12.97 -5.44 15.95
CA THR A 189 14.35 -5.83 15.67
C THR A 189 14.42 -7.07 14.78
N LEU A 190 15.48 -7.17 13.98
CA LEU A 190 15.78 -8.32 13.12
C LEU A 190 15.67 -9.62 13.93
N ASN A 191 14.95 -10.58 13.37
CA ASN A 191 14.75 -11.90 13.96
C ASN A 191 15.04 -12.98 12.91
N THR A 192 16.18 -13.66 13.06
CA THR A 192 16.66 -14.67 12.12
C THR A 192 15.75 -15.90 12.04
N SER A 193 15.11 -16.29 13.14
CA SER A 193 14.13 -17.38 13.13
C SER A 193 12.89 -17.03 12.30
N LEU A 194 12.43 -15.78 12.35
CA LEU A 194 11.36 -15.31 11.46
C LEU A 194 11.81 -15.24 10.01
N CYS A 195 13.07 -14.87 9.75
CA CYS A 195 13.62 -14.94 8.40
C CYS A 195 13.55 -16.35 7.81
N SER A 196 13.98 -17.37 8.56
CA SER A 196 13.87 -18.76 8.11
C SER A 196 12.42 -19.19 7.87
N ARG A 197 11.48 -18.78 8.74
CA ARG A 197 10.05 -19.06 8.56
C ARG A 197 9.48 -18.37 7.31
N ALA A 198 9.85 -17.12 7.07
CA ALA A 198 9.44 -16.36 5.90
C ALA A 198 9.98 -16.97 4.61
N ALA A 199 11.26 -17.33 4.58
CA ALA A 199 11.88 -17.98 3.43
C ALA A 199 11.20 -19.32 3.09
N ASN A 200 10.96 -20.18 4.09
CA ASN A 200 10.24 -21.45 3.90
C ASN A 200 8.79 -21.26 3.42
N SER A 201 8.23 -20.10 3.71
CA SER A 201 6.90 -19.69 3.30
C SER A 201 6.93 -18.81 2.05
N GLY A 202 8.06 -18.64 1.36
CA GLY A 202 8.14 -17.79 0.17
C GLY A 202 7.80 -16.31 0.37
N PHE A 203 7.68 -15.83 1.61
CA PHE A 203 7.43 -14.42 1.93
C PHE A 203 8.68 -13.56 1.70
N ARG A 204 8.49 -12.28 1.37
CA ARG A 204 9.57 -11.27 1.28
C ARG A 204 9.56 -10.41 2.53
N LEU A 205 10.25 -10.85 3.57
CA LEU A 205 10.27 -10.19 4.88
C LEU A 205 11.41 -9.16 5.01
N GLN A 206 11.09 -7.99 5.56
CA GLN A 206 12.05 -7.02 6.07
C GLN A 206 11.57 -6.40 7.39
N PHE A 207 12.52 -5.86 8.16
CA PHE A 207 12.28 -5.24 9.46
C PHE A 207 12.45 -3.73 9.38
N PHE A 208 11.48 -2.97 9.89
CA PHE A 208 11.41 -1.52 9.72
C PHE A 208 11.29 -0.78 11.07
N LYS A 209 11.60 0.50 11.04
CA LYS A 209 11.09 1.47 12.02
C LYS A 209 9.74 1.98 11.53
N VAL A 210 8.78 2.17 12.45
CA VAL A 210 7.42 2.65 12.15
C VAL A 210 7.43 3.95 11.35
N SER A 211 8.40 4.83 11.57
CA SER A 211 8.48 6.11 10.85
C SER A 211 8.75 5.99 9.35
N LEU A 212 9.24 4.84 8.87
CA LEU A 212 9.59 4.59 7.46
C LEU A 212 10.50 5.66 6.82
N LYS A 213 11.25 6.40 7.65
CA LYS A 213 12.27 7.41 7.25
C LYS A 213 13.58 6.82 6.74
N GLY A 214 13.69 5.50 6.77
CA GLY A 214 14.88 4.77 6.38
C GLY A 214 14.53 3.40 5.83
N VAL A 215 15.54 2.71 5.33
CA VAL A 215 15.39 1.40 4.70
C VAL A 215 15.19 0.31 5.74
N GLY A 216 14.42 -0.71 5.37
CA GLY A 216 14.28 -1.92 6.16
C GLY A 216 15.57 -2.75 6.15
N VAL A 217 15.74 -3.53 7.22
CA VAL A 217 16.76 -4.58 7.30
C VAL A 217 16.18 -5.84 6.68
N PRO A 218 16.75 -6.38 5.59
CA PRO A 218 16.25 -7.60 4.97
C PRO A 218 16.56 -8.82 5.84
N CYS A 219 15.85 -9.91 5.55
CA CYS A 219 16.39 -11.23 5.81
C CYS A 219 17.48 -11.52 4.77
N ASP A 220 18.72 -11.74 5.22
CA ASP A 220 19.87 -12.08 4.37
C ASP A 220 19.68 -13.40 3.62
#